data_AF-A0A6L7LBA4-F1
#
_entry.id   AF-A0A6L7LBA4-F1
#
_cell.length_a   1.000
_cell.length_b   1.000
_cell.length_c   1.000
_cell.angle_alpha   90.00
_cell.angle_beta   90.00
_cell.angle_gamma   90.00
#
_symmetry.space_group_name_H-M   'P 1'
#
loop_
_entity.id
_entity.type
_entity.pdbx_description
1 polymer ?
#
loop_
_entity_poly.entity_id
_entity_poly.type
_entity_poly.pdbx_seq_one_letter_code
_entity_poly.pdbx_strand_id
1 'polypeptide(L)'
;MAASFAAVRLGAPELAITNLLGSNLFNMGFVLFADDLVFTQGVLWASVAEIHIMTAMIAMVMTATVVTGILINRQYAFKMPVTVEAGAMIALYAAASALVFQGR
;
A
#
# COMPACT_ATOMS: atom_id res chain seq x y z
N MET A 1 11.40 -0.42 4.98
CA MET A 1 12.11 0.66 4.23
C MET A 1 13.57 0.34 3.96
N ALA A 2 14.37 -0.08 4.95
CA ALA A 2 15.78 -0.46 4.75
C ALA A 2 15.98 -1.57 3.71
N ALA A 3 15.16 -2.64 3.76
CA ALA A 3 15.20 -3.74 2.79
C ALA A 3 14.85 -3.28 1.35
N SER A 4 13.77 -2.52 1.17
CA SER A 4 13.42 -1.95 -0.15
C SER A 4 14.51 -1.02 -0.69
N PHE A 5 15.12 -0.19 0.15
CA PHE A 5 16.22 0.70 -0.27
C PHE A 5 17.47 -0.09 -0.68
N ALA A 6 17.81 -1.13 0.07
CA ALA A 6 18.90 -2.04 -0.30
C ALA A 6 18.62 -2.76 -1.63
N ALA A 7 17.40 -3.25 -1.84
CA ALA A 7 17.00 -3.89 -3.10
C ALA A 7 17.12 -2.96 -4.32
N VAL A 8 16.71 -1.68 -4.19
CA VAL A 8 16.92 -0.67 -5.24
C VAL A 8 18.42 -0.44 -5.49
N ARG A 9 19.23 -0.33 -4.43
CA ARG A 9 20.69 -0.17 -4.57
C ARG A 9 21.38 -1.35 -5.24
N LEU A 10 20.82 -2.54 -5.10
CA LEU A 10 21.30 -3.77 -5.74
C LEU A 10 20.79 -3.94 -7.18
N GLY A 11 20.02 -2.98 -7.71
CA GLY A 11 19.44 -3.08 -9.04
C GLY A 11 18.33 -4.13 -9.15
N ALA A 12 17.70 -4.48 -8.03
CA ALA A 12 16.61 -5.47 -7.96
C ALA A 12 15.27 -4.79 -7.57
N PRO A 13 14.68 -3.98 -8.47
CA PRO A 13 13.42 -3.27 -8.20
C PRO A 13 12.26 -4.23 -7.90
N GLU A 14 12.25 -5.43 -8.46
CA GLU A 14 11.24 -6.46 -8.19
C GLU A 14 11.27 -6.90 -6.72
N LEU A 15 12.46 -6.99 -6.11
CA LEU A 15 12.60 -7.27 -4.67
C LEU A 15 12.10 -6.11 -3.81
N ALA A 16 12.29 -4.87 -4.25
CA ALA A 16 11.77 -3.71 -3.54
C ALA A 16 10.24 -3.65 -3.57
N ILE A 17 9.65 -3.95 -4.73
CA ILE A 17 8.19 -4.00 -4.95
C ILE A 17 7.56 -5.14 -4.15
N THR A 18 8.13 -6.35 -4.22
CA THR A 18 7.62 -7.51 -3.48
C THR A 18 7.77 -7.33 -1.96
N ASN A 19 8.83 -6.66 -1.48
CA ASN A 19 8.93 -6.30 -0.07
C ASN A 19 7.79 -5.36 0.37
N LEU A 20 7.45 -4.36 -0.46
CA LEU A 20 6.37 -3.42 -0.17
C LEU A 20 5.00 -4.13 -0.13
N LEU A 21 4.66 -4.87 -1.20
CA LEU A 21 3.39 -5.58 -1.32
C LEU A 21 3.27 -6.68 -0.26
N GLY A 22 4.34 -7.45 -0.06
CA GLY A 22 4.42 -8.52 0.93
C GLY A 22 4.24 -8.02 2.36
N SER A 23 4.87 -6.90 2.72
CA SER A 23 4.67 -6.31 4.06
C SER A 23 3.23 -5.82 4.28
N ASN A 24 2.59 -5.27 3.25
CA ASN A 24 1.19 -4.85 3.36
C ASN A 24 0.25 -6.06 3.51
N LEU A 25 0.50 -7.13 2.74
CA LEU A 25 -0.26 -8.38 2.86
C LEU A 25 -0.05 -9.04 4.22
N PHE A 26 1.19 -9.06 4.73
CA PHE A 26 1.49 -9.60 6.05
C PHE A 26 0.77 -8.82 7.16
N ASN A 27 0.76 -7.49 7.09
CA ASN A 27 0.04 -6.67 8.05
C ASN A 27 -1.47 -6.93 8.01
N MET A 28 -2.07 -6.91 6.82
CA MET A 28 -3.52 -7.09 6.69
C MET A 28 -3.99 -8.53 6.94
N GLY A 29 -3.15 -9.52 6.65
CA GLY A 29 -3.50 -10.93 6.80
C GLY A 29 -3.09 -11.49 8.16
N PHE A 30 -1.79 -11.41 8.49
CA PHE A 30 -1.25 -12.06 9.68
C PHE A 30 -1.38 -11.20 10.93
N VAL A 31 -1.02 -9.92 10.87
CA VAL A 31 -1.05 -9.04 12.04
C VAL A 31 -2.50 -8.80 12.48
N LEU A 32 -3.40 -8.40 11.57
CA LEU A 32 -4.81 -8.23 11.91
C LEU A 32 -5.46 -9.52 12.44
N PHE A 33 -5.13 -10.67 11.85
CA PHE A 33 -5.64 -11.95 12.35
C PHE A 33 -5.12 -12.26 13.76
N ALA A 34 -3.83 -12.02 14.02
CA ALA A 34 -3.26 -12.18 15.35
C ALA A 34 -3.90 -11.21 16.36
N ASP A 35 -4.16 -9.97 15.96
CA ASP A 35 -4.84 -8.98 16.78
C ASP A 35 -6.26 -9.44 17.14
N ASP A 36 -7.02 -9.97 16.18
CA ASP A 36 -8.35 -10.53 16.41
C ASP A 36 -8.32 -11.74 17.38
N LEU A 37 -7.27 -12.55 17.37
CA LEU A 37 -7.11 -13.68 18.31
C LEU A 37 -6.79 -13.23 19.75
N VAL A 38 -6.05 -12.14 19.90
CA VAL A 38 -5.59 -11.64 21.21
C VAL A 38 -6.60 -10.67 21.83
N PHE A 39 -7.39 -9.98 21.01
CA PHE A 39 -8.35 -8.98 21.47
C PHE A 39 -9.62 -9.64 22.04
N THR A 40 -9.69 -9.76 23.36
CA THR A 40 -10.81 -10.45 24.05
C THR A 40 -11.96 -9.53 24.48
N GLN A 41 -11.88 -8.22 24.23
CA GLN A 41 -12.84 -7.22 24.73
C GLN A 41 -14.02 -6.96 23.78
N GLY A 42 -14.11 -7.69 22.66
CA GLY A 42 -15.19 -7.58 21.67
C GLY A 42 -14.70 -7.88 20.25
N VAL A 43 -15.50 -7.59 19.24
CA VAL A 43 -15.07 -7.62 17.84
C VAL A 43 -14.24 -6.37 17.54
N LEU A 44 -12.98 -6.55 17.13
CA LEU A 44 -12.04 -5.46 16.79
C LEU A 44 -12.70 -4.45 15.83
N TRP A 45 -13.37 -4.96 14.81
CA TRP A 45 -14.10 -4.21 13.78
C TRP A 45 -15.20 -3.29 14.30
N ALA A 46 -15.83 -3.59 15.45
CA ALA A 46 -16.86 -2.70 16.02
C ALA A 46 -16.28 -1.44 16.67
N SER A 47 -14.97 -1.44 16.98
CA SER A 47 -14.27 -0.30 17.55
C SER A 47 -13.59 0.59 16.52
N VAL A 48 -13.63 0.20 15.23
CA VAL A 48 -12.98 0.90 14.14
C VAL A 48 -13.85 2.07 13.67
N ALA A 49 -13.28 3.28 13.67
CA ALA A 49 -13.95 4.47 13.16
C ALA A 49 -14.28 4.35 11.65
N GLU A 50 -15.43 4.91 11.23
CA GLU A 50 -15.92 4.82 9.85
C GLU A 50 -14.94 5.39 8.80
N ILE A 51 -14.09 6.34 9.21
CA ILE A 51 -13.01 6.91 8.40
C ILE A 51 -12.05 5.83 7.85
N HIS A 52 -11.90 4.72 8.55
CA HIS A 52 -11.04 3.62 8.11
C HIS A 52 -11.56 2.93 6.85
N ILE A 53 -12.88 2.91 6.60
CA ILE A 53 -13.46 2.35 5.38
C ILE A 53 -12.94 3.11 4.15
N MET A 54 -12.97 4.44 4.20
CA MET A 54 -12.46 5.27 3.11
C MET A 54 -10.96 5.04 2.89
N THR A 55 -10.17 4.97 3.97
CA THR A 55 -8.73 4.69 3.83
C THR A 55 -8.44 3.30 3.28
N ALA A 56 -9.25 2.29 3.64
CA ALA A 56 -9.12 0.94 3.12
C ALA A 56 -9.45 0.89 1.63
N MET A 57 -10.51 1.57 1.19
CA MET A 57 -10.87 1.67 -0.23
C MET A 57 -9.74 2.29 -1.05
N ILE A 58 -9.15 3.40 -0.58
CA ILE A 58 -8.04 4.03 -1.31
C ILE A 58 -6.81 3.13 -1.31
N ALA A 59 -6.47 2.47 -0.19
CA ALA A 59 -5.36 1.53 -0.13
C ALA A 59 -5.53 0.34 -1.10
N MET A 60 -6.77 -0.15 -1.29
CA MET A 60 -7.07 -1.17 -2.31
C MET A 60 -6.83 -0.66 -3.73
N VAL A 61 -7.31 0.54 -4.07
CA VAL A 61 -7.06 1.17 -5.38
C VAL A 61 -5.56 1.38 -5.61
N MET A 62 -4.83 1.78 -4.56
CA MET A 62 -3.39 1.97 -4.64
C MET A 62 -2.68 0.64 -4.98
N THR A 63 -3.05 -0.43 -4.26
CA THR A 63 -2.52 -1.77 -4.49
C THR A 63 -2.84 -2.27 -5.91
N ALA A 64 -4.07 -2.06 -6.38
CA ALA A 64 -4.49 -2.43 -7.73
C ALA A 64 -3.71 -1.70 -8.82
N THR A 65 -3.37 -0.43 -8.61
CA THR A 65 -2.55 0.35 -9.55
C THR A 65 -1.13 -0.23 -9.65
N VAL A 66 -0.53 -0.60 -8.51
CA VAL A 66 0.80 -1.25 -8.49
C VAL A 66 0.74 -2.60 -9.21
N VAL A 67 -0.26 -3.44 -8.91
CA VAL A 67 -0.44 -4.74 -9.57
C VAL A 67 -0.63 -4.57 -11.08
N THR A 68 -1.44 -3.60 -11.50
CA THR A 68 -1.63 -3.29 -12.92
C THR A 68 -0.33 -2.85 -13.58
N GLY A 69 0.48 -2.02 -12.93
CA GLY A 69 1.80 -1.61 -13.41
C GLY A 69 2.80 -2.77 -13.56
N ILE A 70 2.69 -3.81 -12.72
CA ILE A 70 3.50 -5.03 -12.83
C ILE A 70 3.01 -5.90 -14.01
N LEU A 71 1.69 -6.06 -14.15
CA LEU A 71 1.09 -6.90 -15.19
C LEU A 71 1.27 -6.31 -16.60
N ILE A 72 1.17 -4.99 -16.72
CA ILE A 72 1.49 -4.27 -17.93
C ILE A 72 3.03 -4.23 -18.00
N ASN A 73 3.61 -5.29 -18.57
CA ASN A 73 5.05 -5.46 -18.74
C ASN A 73 5.62 -4.43 -19.74
N ARG A 74 5.68 -3.18 -19.29
CA ARG A 74 6.11 -2.03 -20.09
C ARG A 74 7.59 -1.87 -19.83
N GLN A 75 8.38 -2.24 -20.84
CA GLN A 75 9.79 -1.89 -20.90
C GLN A 75 9.88 -0.36 -21.05
N TYR A 76 9.75 0.34 -19.94
CA TYR A 76 9.94 1.78 -19.89
C TYR A 76 11.41 2.04 -20.22
N ALA A 77 11.68 2.34 -21.49
CA ALA A 77 12.92 2.97 -21.88
C ALA A 77 13.08 4.21 -20.99
N PHE A 78 14.19 4.25 -20.26
CA PHE A 78 14.55 5.09 -19.11
C PHE A 78 14.52 6.63 -19.34
N LYS A 79 13.52 7.18 -20.04
CA LYS A 79 13.45 8.58 -20.47
C LYS A 79 12.50 9.46 -19.64
N MET A 80 11.66 8.88 -18.76
CA MET A 80 10.86 9.65 -17.80
C MET A 80 11.23 9.28 -16.36
N PRO A 81 11.49 10.27 -15.47
CA PRO A 81 11.87 10.01 -14.08
C PRO A 81 10.71 9.51 -13.21
N VAL A 82 9.46 9.67 -13.67
CA VAL A 82 8.26 9.27 -12.94
C VAL A 82 7.35 8.50 -13.89
N THR A 83 6.98 7.28 -13.50
CA THR A 83 6.00 6.48 -14.24
C THR A 83 4.59 6.94 -13.91
N VAL A 84 3.63 6.67 -14.80
CA VAL A 84 2.23 7.08 -14.60
C VAL A 84 1.67 6.45 -13.32
N GLU A 85 2.07 5.21 -13.03
CA GLU A 85 1.69 4.47 -11.83
C GLU A 85 2.25 5.13 -10.56
N ALA A 86 3.50 5.61 -10.59
CA ALA A 86 4.09 6.35 -9.48
C ALA A 86 3.38 7.70 -9.25
N GLY A 87 3.02 8.41 -10.33
CA GLY A 87 2.20 9.63 -10.25
C GLY A 87 0.83 9.37 -9.63
N ALA A 88 0.15 8.30 -10.06
CA ALA A 88 -1.13 7.87 -9.49
C ALA A 88 -1.00 7.50 -8.00
N MET A 89 0.09 6.84 -7.59
CA MET A 89 0.36 6.56 -6.16
C MET A 89 0.47 7.83 -5.32
N ILE A 90 1.24 8.81 -5.79
CA ILE A 90 1.42 10.07 -5.07
C ILE A 90 0.07 10.81 -4.96
N ALA A 91 -0.68 10.88 -6.06
CA ALA A 91 -1.98 11.55 -6.08
C ALA A 91 -3.01 10.88 -5.15
N LEU A 92 -3.15 9.56 -5.22
CA LEU A 92 -4.07 8.79 -4.37
C LEU A 92 -3.71 8.91 -2.89
N TYR A 93 -2.41 8.86 -2.56
CA TYR A 93 -1.95 9.03 -1.19
C TYR A 93 -2.23 10.44 -0.66
N ALA A 94 -1.94 11.48 -1.45
CA ALA A 94 -2.22 12.87 -1.08
C ALA A 94 -3.73 13.11 -0.90
N ALA A 95 -4.55 12.56 -1.80
CA ALA A 95 -6.00 12.61 -1.69
C ALA A 95 -6.50 11.91 -0.41
N ALA A 96 -6.02 10.69 -0.13
CA ALA A 96 -6.34 9.97 1.11
C ALA A 96 -5.98 10.80 2.33
N SER A 97 -4.76 11.36 2.37
CA SER A 97 -4.30 12.17 3.48
C SER A 97 -5.16 13.42 3.69
N ALA A 98 -5.53 14.11 2.61
CA ALA A 98 -6.38 15.29 2.68
C ALA A 98 -7.79 14.95 3.18
N LEU A 99 -8.40 13.88 2.65
CA LEU A 99 -9.74 13.42 3.03
C LEU A 99 -9.78 12.95 4.49
N VAL A 100 -8.75 12.23 4.94
CA VAL A 100 -8.62 11.82 6.35
C VAL A 100 -8.49 13.03 7.26
N PHE A 101 -7.73 14.06 6.86
CA PHE A 101 -7.55 15.25 7.69
C PHE A 101 -8.82 16.10 7.78
N GLN A 102 -9.64 16.13 6.73
CA GLN A 102 -10.93 16.84 6.71
C GLN A 102 -12.05 16.07 7.40
N GLY A 103 -11.97 14.74 7.44
CA GLY A 103 -12.94 13.86 8.11
C GLY A 103 -12.65 13.58 9.60
N ARG A 104 -11.70 14.32 10.19
CA ARG A 104 -11.46 14.39 11.64
C ARG A 104 -12.24 15.54 12.24
#